data_AF-A0A947X5N1-F1
#
_entry.id   AF-A0A947X5N1-F1
#
_cell.length_a   1.000
_cell.length_b   1.000
_cell.length_c   1.000
_cell.angle_alpha   90.00
_cell.angle_beta   90.00
_cell.angle_gamma   90.00
#
_symmetry.space_group_name_H-M   'P 1'
#
loop_
_entity.id
_entity.type
_entity.pdbx_description
1 polymer ?
#
loop_
_entity_poly.entity_id
_entity_poly.type
_entity_poly.pdbx_seq_one_letter_code
_entity_poly.pdbx_strand_id
1 'polypeptide(L)' 'EMLRTPNFGRKSLNEIKEVLSSMGLRLGMDIPGWPPENIEEMAKKLEQELLG' A
#
# COMPACT_ATOMS: atom_id res chain seq x y z
N GLU A 1 -4.79 -0.67 -14.87
CA GLU A 1 -3.85 0.43 -14.58
C GLU A 1 -2.42 -0.01 -14.26
N MET A 2 -2.11 -0.78 -13.21
CA MET A 2 -0.70 -1.00 -12.80
C MET A 2 0.24 -1.57 -13.90
N LEU A 3 -0.25 -2.47 -14.76
CA LEU A 3 0.53 -3.02 -15.87
C LEU A 3 0.84 -2.03 -17.01
N ARG A 4 0.24 -0.83 -16.97
CA ARG A 4 0.54 0.27 -17.91
C ARG A 4 1.69 1.14 -17.41
N THR A 5 2.07 1.03 -16.13
CA THR A 5 3.18 1.77 -15.55
C THR A 5 4.51 1.25 -16.11
N PRO A 6 5.40 2.13 -16.61
CA PRO A 6 6.71 1.73 -17.10
C PRO A 6 7.46 0.89 -16.07
N ASN A 7 8.13 -0.17 -16.52
CA ASN A 7 8.88 -1.11 -15.69
C ASN A 7 8.05 -1.91 -14.67
N PHE A 8 6.72 -1.82 -14.69
CA PHE A 8 5.84 -2.61 -13.83
C PHE A 8 5.25 -3.79 -14.61
N GLY A 9 5.78 -5.00 -14.36
CA GLY A 9 5.41 -6.22 -15.08
C GLY A 9 4.47 -7.16 -14.33
N ARG A 10 4.09 -8.26 -14.99
CA ARG A 10 3.28 -9.34 -14.38
C ARG A 10 3.95 -9.97 -13.15
N LYS A 11 5.28 -10.08 -13.16
CA LYS A 11 6.06 -10.60 -12.02
C LYS A 11 5.87 -9.72 -10.78
N SER A 12 6.13 -8.43 -10.91
CA SER A 12 5.92 -7.45 -9.82
C SER A 12 4.47 -7.42 -9.33
N LEU A 13 3.50 -7.55 -10.25
CA LEU A 13 2.09 -7.65 -9.88
C LEU A 13 1.77 -8.90 -9.04
N ASN A 14 2.34 -10.05 -9.40
CA ASN A 14 2.14 -11.30 -8.67
C ASN A 14 2.79 -11.25 -7.29
N GLU A 15 4.02 -10.72 -7.19
CA GLU A 15 4.71 -10.53 -5.91
C GLU A 15 3.88 -9.66 -4.96
N ILE A 16 3.32 -8.54 -5.45
CA ILE A 16 2.43 -7.69 -4.64
C ILE A 16 1.19 -8.47 -4.20
N LYS A 17 0.57 -9.25 -5.09
CA LYS A 17 -0.61 -10.06 -4.74
C LYS A 17 -0.29 -11.11 -3.67
N GLU A 18 0.87 -11.75 -3.74
CA GLU A 18 1.30 -12.75 -2.77
C GLU A 18 1.54 -12.13 -1.39
N VAL A 19 2.22 -10.98 -1.33
CA VAL A 19 2.43 -10.23 -0.08
C VAL A 19 1.11 -9.76 0.53
N LEU A 20 0.19 -9.23 -0.28
CA LEU A 20 -1.12 -8.85 0.23
C LEU A 20 -1.91 -10.06 0.73
N SER A 21 -1.85 -11.18 0.00
CA SER A 21 -2.56 -12.41 0.39
C SER A 21 -2.05 -12.98 1.71
N SER A 22 -0.76 -12.86 2.02
CA SER A 22 -0.20 -13.30 3.31
C SER A 22 -0.72 -12.46 4.49
N MET A 23 -1.16 -11.23 4.24
CA MET A 23 -1.81 -10.34 5.21
C MET A 23 -3.35 -10.46 5.20
N GLY A 24 -3.91 -11.36 4.40
CA GLY A 24 -5.37 -11.48 4.22
C GLY A 24 -6.00 -10.38 3.37
N LEU A 25 -5.20 -9.61 2.65
CA LEU A 25 -5.61 -8.47 1.82
C LEU A 25 -5.62 -8.83 0.33
N ARG A 26 -6.30 -8.02 -0.48
CA ARG A 26 -6.37 -8.15 -1.95
C ARG A 26 -6.42 -6.79 -2.61
N LEU A 27 -5.96 -6.71 -3.85
CA LEU A 27 -6.11 -5.52 -4.69
C LEU A 27 -7.58 -5.28 -5.01
N GLY A 28 -8.01 -4.01 -4.96
CA GLY A 28 -9.39 -3.61 -5.24
C GLY A 28 -10.37 -3.87 -4.10
N MET A 29 -9.89 -4.08 -2.87
CA MET A 29 -10.77 -4.13 -1.69
C MET A 29 -11.25 -2.73 -1.31
N ASP A 30 -12.55 -2.64 -0.98
CA ASP A 30 -13.09 -1.49 -0.26
C ASP A 30 -12.81 -1.67 1.23
N ILE A 31 -12.07 -0.73 1.81
CA ILE A 31 -11.72 -0.72 3.23
C ILE A 31 -12.60 0.33 3.93
N PRO A 32 -13.57 -0.07 4.77
CA PRO A 32 -14.42 0.87 5.50
C PRO A 32 -13.58 1.77 6.41
N GLY A 33 -13.85 3.08 6.40
CA GLY A 33 -13.13 4.03 7.24
C GLY A 33 -11.68 4.29 6.81
N TRP A 34 -11.31 3.90 5.59
CA TRP A 34 -10.04 4.29 4.98
C TRP A 34 -10.23 5.49 4.02
N PRO A 35 -9.35 6.51 4.07
CA PRO A 35 -8.23 6.66 4.99
C PRO A 35 -8.68 7.00 6.42
N PRO A 36 -7.89 6.63 7.46
CA PRO A 36 -8.16 7.02 8.83
C PRO A 36 -8.13 8.55 8.99
N GLU A 37 -8.96 9.10 9.88
CA GLU A 37 -9.03 10.56 10.12
C GLU A 37 -7.67 11.16 10.55
N ASN A 38 -6.83 10.37 11.22
CA ASN A 38 -5.53 10.79 11.74
C ASN A 38 -4.35 10.48 10.78
N ILE A 39 -4.60 10.19 9.49
CA ILE A 39 -3.56 9.78 8.54
C ILE A 39 -2.40 10.78 8.43
N GLU A 40 -2.69 12.09 8.49
CA GLU A 40 -1.66 13.14 8.42
C GLU A 40 -0.76 13.16 9.67
N GLU A 41 -1.34 12.92 10.85
CA GLU A 41 -0.59 12.87 12.11
C GLU A 41 0.32 11.64 12.14
N MET A 42 -0.18 10.49 11.68
CA MET A 42 0.60 9.27 11.56
C MET A 42 1.78 9.45 10.60
N ALA A 43 1.56 10.09 9.45
CA ALA A 43 2.61 10.38 8.48
C ALA A 43 3.71 11.27 9.09
N LYS A 44 3.33 12.36 9.78
CA LYS A 44 4.28 13.25 10.47
C LYS A 44 5.09 12.52 11.55
N LYS A 45 4.47 11.63 12.33
CA LYS A 45 5.19 10.82 13.34
C LYS A 45 6.22 9.89 12.70
N LEU A 46 5.84 9.21 11.62
CA LEU A 46 6.75 8.34 10.85
C LEU A 46 7.92 9.12 10.25
N GLU A 47 7.67 10.30 9.68
CA GLU A 47 8.74 11.16 9.17
C GLU A 47 9.70 11.59 10.28
N GLN A 48 9.19 11.93 11.46
CA GLN A 48 10.02 12.28 12.61
C GLN A 48 10.86 11.10 13.11
N GLU A 49 10.31 9.88 13.16
CA GLU A 49 11.07 8.68 13.56
C GLU A 49 12.15 8.28 12.54
N LEU A 50 11.93 8.53 11.25
CA LEU A 50 12.88 8.17 10.19
C LEU A 50 13.98 9.22 9.98
N LEU A 51 13.71 10.48 10.32
CA LEU A 51 14.64 11.61 10.13
C LEU A 51 15.28 12.10 11.43
N GLY A 52 14.85 11.56 12.58
CA GLY A 52 15.36 11.86 13.91
C GLY A 52 16.55 11.02 14.33
#